data_AF-A0A2S2NI95-F1
#
_entry.id   AF-A0A2S2NI95-F1
#
_cell.length_a   1.000
_cell.length_b   1.000
_cell.length_c   1.000
_cell.angle_alpha   90.00
_cell.angle_beta   90.00
_cell.angle_gamma   90.00
#
_symmetry.space_group_name_H-M   'P 1'
#
loop_
_entity.id
_entity.type
_entity.pdbx_description
1 polymer ?
#
loop_
_entity_poly.entity_id
_entity_poly.type
_entity_poly.pdbx_seq_one_letter_code
_entity_poly.pdbx_strand_id
1 'polypeptide(L)'
;EEKVELFADTYERQFKSTTGPDIPEVNTFIHSLRSPSQAACYTTPGTVQQQIINLIPKRKAPGAVSITNIAIKLLPRKSVLLLTHLFNCCLHIGYFPKRKAPGAVSITNIAIKLLPRK
;
A
#
# COMPACT_ATOMS: atom_id res chain seq x y z
N GLU A 1 -11.43 -7.75 -37.22
CA GLU A 1 -12.11 -7.01 -36.13
C GLU A 1 -13.21 -7.82 -35.45
N GLU A 2 -14.10 -8.48 -36.20
CA GLU A 2 -15.21 -9.31 -35.68
C GLU A 2 -14.84 -10.30 -34.55
N LYS A 3 -13.68 -10.97 -34.63
CA LYS A 3 -13.22 -11.88 -33.55
C LYS A 3 -12.91 -11.15 -32.24
N VAL A 4 -12.40 -9.92 -32.32
CA VAL A 4 -12.02 -9.11 -31.14
C VAL A 4 -13.26 -8.61 -30.41
N GLU A 5 -14.28 -8.20 -31.15
CA GLU A 5 -15.59 -7.80 -30.62
C GLU A 5 -16.29 -8.95 -29.88
N LEU A 6 -16.24 -10.17 -30.45
CA LEU A 6 -16.81 -11.36 -29.80
C LEU A 6 -16.12 -11.68 -28.46
N PHE A 7 -14.81 -11.47 -28.37
CA PHE A 7 -14.10 -11.61 -27.10
C PHE A 7 -14.49 -10.49 -26.13
N ALA A 8 -14.55 -9.24 -26.58
CA ALA A 8 -14.91 -8.10 -25.72
C ALA A 8 -16.28 -8.31 -25.05
N ASP A 9 -17.29 -8.72 -25.80
CA ASP A 9 -18.63 -9.02 -25.28
C ASP A 9 -18.64 -10.16 -24.26
N THR A 10 -17.85 -11.21 -24.54
CA THR A 10 -17.74 -12.38 -23.65
C THR A 10 -17.09 -11.99 -22.33
N TYR A 11 -16.00 -11.22 -22.39
CA TYR A 11 -15.32 -10.71 -21.20
C TYR A 11 -16.19 -9.74 -20.42
N GLU A 12 -16.92 -8.84 -21.09
CA GLU A 12 -17.81 -7.91 -20.41
C GLU A 12 -18.88 -8.64 -19.59
N ARG A 13 -19.43 -9.74 -20.12
CA ARG A 13 -20.43 -10.57 -19.40
C ARG A 13 -19.83 -11.35 -18.24
N GLN A 14 -18.61 -11.87 -18.38
CA GLN A 14 -17.96 -12.66 -17.32
C GLN A 14 -17.49 -11.82 -16.14
N PHE A 15 -17.13 -10.56 -16.37
CA PHE A 15 -16.54 -9.68 -15.35
C PHE A 15 -17.53 -8.63 -14.80
N LYS A 16 -18.85 -8.87 -14.91
CA LYS A 16 -19.85 -8.03 -14.23
C LYS A 16 -19.86 -8.33 -12.74
N SER A 17 -20.05 -7.28 -11.93
CA SER A 17 -20.25 -7.41 -10.49
C SER A 17 -21.37 -8.40 -10.22
N THR A 18 -21.10 -9.40 -9.38
CA THR A 18 -22.04 -10.50 -9.12
C THR A 18 -23.26 -9.96 -8.36
N THR A 19 -24.41 -9.79 -9.04
CA THR A 19 -25.70 -9.41 -8.43
C THR A 19 -26.42 -10.62 -7.81
N GLY A 20 -25.66 -11.57 -7.28
CA GLY A 20 -26.18 -12.78 -6.64
C GLY A 20 -26.41 -12.59 -5.14
N PRO A 21 -27.15 -13.50 -4.47
CA PRO A 21 -27.24 -13.53 -3.02
C PRO A 21 -25.84 -13.70 -2.41
N ASP A 22 -25.63 -13.09 -1.25
CA ASP A 22 -24.35 -13.19 -0.54
C ASP A 22 -24.12 -14.64 -0.07
N ILE A 23 -23.09 -15.28 -0.62
CA ILE A 23 -22.76 -16.68 -0.32
C ILE A 23 -21.78 -16.69 0.85
N PRO A 24 -22.16 -17.18 2.04
CA PRO A 24 -21.33 -17.10 3.25
C PRO A 24 -20.01 -17.87 3.10
N GLU A 25 -19.97 -18.93 2.29
CA GLU A 25 -18.76 -19.69 1.96
C GLU A 25 -17.75 -18.87 1.17
N VAL A 26 -18.22 -18.01 0.26
CA VAL A 26 -17.36 -17.09 -0.52
C VAL A 26 -16.76 -16.06 0.41
N ASN A 27 -17.54 -15.48 1.32
CA ASN A 27 -17.02 -14.55 2.32
C ASN A 27 -16.02 -15.24 3.25
N THR A 28 -16.33 -16.44 3.73
CA THR A 28 -15.44 -17.23 4.59
C THR A 28 -14.13 -17.54 3.87
N PHE A 29 -14.20 -17.88 2.57
CA PHE A 29 -13.01 -18.10 1.75
C PHE A 29 -12.21 -16.81 1.53
N ILE A 30 -12.85 -15.69 1.20
CA ILE A 30 -12.21 -14.37 1.09
C ILE A 30 -11.53 -13.98 2.42
N HIS A 31 -12.17 -14.26 3.56
CA HIS A 31 -11.58 -14.05 4.88
C HIS A 31 -10.40 -14.99 5.12
N SER A 32 -10.49 -16.24 4.68
CA SER A 32 -9.38 -17.20 4.75
C SER A 32 -8.18 -16.81 3.86
N LEU A 33 -8.42 -16.17 2.71
CA LEU A 33 -7.37 -15.61 1.85
C LEU A 33 -6.75 -14.33 2.41
N ARG A 34 -7.53 -13.56 3.18
CA ARG A 34 -7.03 -12.42 3.96
C ARG A 34 -6.26 -12.85 5.20
N SER A 35 -6.29 -14.12 5.58
CA SER A 35 -5.35 -14.66 6.57
C SER A 35 -3.95 -14.43 6.01
N PRO A 36 -3.10 -13.63 6.65
CA PRO A 36 -1.78 -13.34 6.14
C PRO A 36 -0.95 -14.63 6.19
N SER A 37 -0.93 -15.37 5.07
CA SER A 37 0.03 -16.44 4.82
C SER A 37 1.41 -15.79 4.82
N GLN A 38 2.10 -15.94 5.94
CA GLN A 38 3.34 -15.29 6.32
C GLN A 38 4.46 -15.48 5.30
N ALA A 39 4.81 -14.40 4.61
CA ALA A 39 6.20 -13.96 4.62
C ALA A 39 6.21 -12.68 5.45
N ALA A 40 6.64 -12.81 6.70
CA ALA A 40 6.77 -11.72 7.66
C ALA A 40 7.82 -10.70 7.19
N CYS A 41 7.47 -9.88 6.21
CA CYS A 41 8.32 -8.82 5.70
C CYS A 41 8.24 -7.65 6.68
N TYR A 42 8.87 -7.81 7.85
CA TYR A 42 9.02 -6.73 8.81
C TYR A 42 10.18 -5.84 8.39
N THR A 43 9.95 -4.53 8.45
CA THR A 43 10.99 -3.53 8.26
C THR A 43 11.67 -3.21 9.59
N THR A 44 12.93 -2.77 9.52
CA THR A 44 13.70 -2.34 10.68
C THR A 44 13.79 -0.82 10.72
N PRO A 45 14.05 -0.22 11.89
CA PRO A 45 14.24 1.24 12.00
C PRO A 45 15.37 1.75 11.10
N GLY A 46 16.43 0.95 10.91
CA GLY A 46 17.51 1.27 9.99
C GLY A 46 17.05 1.29 8.53
N THR A 47 16.27 0.30 8.12
CA THR A 47 15.66 0.24 6.78
C THR A 47 14.73 1.44 6.55
N VAL A 48 13.89 1.78 7.53
CA VAL A 48 13.01 2.96 7.47
C VAL A 48 13.84 4.25 7.34
N GLN A 49 14.90 4.40 8.12
CA GLN A 49 15.73 5.60 8.03
C GLN A 49 16.42 5.73 6.65
N GLN A 50 17.02 4.64 6.15
CA GLN A 50 17.77 4.66 4.89
C GLN A 50 16.88 4.71 3.65
N GLN A 51 15.83 3.88 3.60
CA GLN A 51 14.98 3.70 2.41
C GLN A 51 13.80 4.67 2.35
N ILE A 52 13.46 5.32 3.46
CA ILE A 52 12.32 6.26 3.52
C ILE A 52 12.83 7.65 3.83
N ILE A 53 13.30 7.88 5.05
CA ILE A 53 13.57 9.23 5.57
C ILE A 53 14.66 9.93 4.74
N ASN A 54 15.76 9.22 4.45
CA ASN A 54 16.89 9.79 3.71
C ASN A 54 16.55 10.11 2.24
N LEU A 55 15.73 9.27 1.60
CA LEU A 55 15.34 9.41 0.20
C LEU A 55 14.31 10.52 -0.07
N ILE A 56 13.69 11.08 0.97
CA ILE A 56 12.74 12.18 0.80
C ILE A 56 13.47 13.44 0.26
N PRO A 57 12.99 14.08 -0.82
CA PRO A 57 13.59 15.30 -1.35
C PRO A 57 13.37 16.48 -0.39
N LYS A 58 14.44 17.22 -0.07
CA LYS A 58 14.39 18.33 0.92
C LYS A 58 13.50 19.50 0.48
N ARG A 59 13.35 19.73 -0.83
CA ARG A 59 12.71 20.91 -1.43
C ARG A 59 11.36 20.61 -2.10
N LYS A 60 10.60 19.64 -1.59
CA LYS A 60 9.20 19.49 -2.01
C LYS A 60 8.30 20.35 -1.14
N ALA A 61 7.24 20.89 -1.74
CA ALA A 61 6.21 21.62 -1.04
C ALA A 61 5.62 20.73 0.10
N PRO A 62 5.34 21.31 1.28
CA PRO A 62 4.60 20.61 2.34
C PRO A 62 3.31 20.05 1.76
N GLY A 63 2.98 18.81 2.09
CA GLY A 63 1.72 18.20 1.66
C GLY A 63 0.52 18.84 2.36
N ALA A 64 -0.67 18.27 2.15
CA ALA A 64 -1.91 18.68 2.83
C ALA A 64 -1.79 18.66 4.37
N VAL A 65 -0.94 17.77 4.90
CA VAL A 65 -0.47 17.83 6.29
C VAL A 65 0.78 18.71 6.26
N SER A 66 0.75 19.86 6.93
CA SER A 66 1.80 20.91 6.96
C SER A 66 3.18 20.46 7.51
N ILE A 67 3.45 19.17 7.56
CA ILE A 67 4.72 18.58 7.95
C ILE A 67 5.69 18.73 6.77
N THR A 68 6.75 19.50 6.99
CA THR A 68 7.79 19.70 5.98
C THR A 68 8.67 18.47 5.86
N ASN A 69 9.22 18.25 4.66
CA ASN A 69 10.17 17.16 4.43
C ASN A 69 11.46 17.30 5.27
N ILE A 70 11.80 18.53 5.68
CA ILE A 70 12.91 18.81 6.58
C ILE A 70 12.57 18.29 8.00
N ALA A 71 11.35 18.52 8.48
CA ALA A 71 10.90 18.00 9.77
C ALA A 71 10.94 16.47 9.81
N ILE A 72 10.57 15.80 8.70
CA ILE A 72 10.65 14.33 8.60
C ILE A 72 12.10 13.84 8.68
N LYS A 73 13.05 14.59 8.10
CA LYS A 73 14.49 14.24 8.17
C LYS A 73 15.11 14.47 9.55
N LEU A 74 14.55 15.38 10.34
CA LEU A 74 15.01 15.72 11.68
C LEU A 74 14.24 14.99 12.79
N LEU A 75 13.54 13.90 12.46
CA LEU A 75 12.76 13.14 13.43
C LEU A 75 13.66 12.54 14.54
N PRO A 76 13.25 12.64 15.81
CA PRO A 76 13.89 11.92 16.90
C PRO A 76 13.85 10.40 16.69
N ARG A 77 14.81 9.66 17.26
CA ARG A 77 14.90 8.20 17.16
C ARG A 77 13.61 7.49 17.61
N LYS A 78 12.95 8.01 18.65
CA LYS A 78 11.66 7.48 19.14
C LYS A 78 10.56 7.55 18.07
N SER A 79 10.54 8.62 17.27
CA SER A 79 9.57 8.79 16.19
C SER A 79 9.85 7.85 15.02
N VAL A 80 11.12 7.54 14.73
CA VAL A 80 11.51 6.54 13.73
C VAL A 80 11.05 5.14 14.15
N LEU A 81 11.17 4.79 15.44
CA LEU A 81 10.65 3.53 15.99
C LEU A 81 9.13 3.43 15.81
N LEU A 82 8.39 4.49 16.19
CA LEU A 82 6.93 4.52 16.05
C LEU A 82 6.51 4.38 14.58
N LEU A 83 7.22 5.04 13.67
CA LEU A 83 6.99 4.93 12.23
C LEU A 83 7.26 3.50 11.73
N THR A 84 8.31 2.85 12.23
CA THR A 84 8.64 1.45 11.92
C THR A 84 7.54 0.50 12.35
N HIS A 85 7.02 0.67 13.58
CA HIS A 85 5.89 -0.12 14.06
C HIS A 85 4.65 0.08 13.19
N LEU A 86 4.33 1.32 12.82
CA LEU A 86 3.20 1.62 11.94
C LEU A 86 3.35 0.92 10.58
N PHE A 87 4.53 0.99 9.97
CA PHE A 87 4.82 0.30 8.72
C PHE A 87 4.67 -1.22 8.86
N ASN A 88 5.18 -1.80 9.95
CA ASN A 88 5.06 -3.22 10.23
C ASN A 88 3.59 -3.63 10.44
N CYS A 89 2.77 -2.82 11.11
CA CYS A 89 1.33 -3.04 11.22
C CYS A 89 0.65 -3.00 9.85
N CYS A 90 0.96 -2.02 9.00
CA CYS A 90 0.41 -1.94 7.64
C CYS A 90 0.82 -3.15 6.78
N LEU A 91 2.09 -3.58 6.87
CA LEU A 91 2.61 -4.74 6.16
C LEU A 91 1.98 -6.05 6.66
N HIS A 92 1.74 -6.15 7.98
CA HIS A 92 1.08 -7.30 8.60
C HIS A 92 -0.40 -7.41 8.20
N ILE A 93 -1.10 -6.28 8.12
CA ILE A 93 -2.53 -6.21 7.74
C ILE A 93 -2.71 -6.26 6.21
N GLY A 94 -1.67 -5.96 5.44
CA GLY A 94 -1.74 -5.85 3.98
C GLY A 94 -2.56 -4.64 3.50
N TYR A 95 -2.76 -3.63 4.35
CA TYR A 95 -3.58 -2.45 4.04
C TYR A 95 -2.75 -1.16 4.11
N PHE A 96 -2.83 -0.36 3.05
CA PHE A 96 -2.25 0.98 2.99
C PHE A 96 -3.35 2.02 2.73
N PRO A 97 -3.36 3.15 3.47
CA PRO A 97 -4.37 4.19 3.28
C PRO A 97 -4.30 4.78 1.86
N LYS A 98 -5.46 4.91 1.22
CA LYS A 98 -5.58 5.48 -0.13
C LYS A 98 -5.16 6.95 -0.17
N ARG A 99 -4.39 7.33 -1.20
CA ARG A 99 -4.00 8.73 -1.47
C ARG A 99 -5.25 9.61 -1.66
N LYS A 100 -5.23 10.83 -1.09
CA LYS A 100 -6.23 11.87 -1.37
C LYS A 100 -5.70 13.12 -2.10
N ALA A 101 -4.46 13.15 -2.59
CA ALA A 101 -3.97 14.29 -3.38
C ALA A 101 -2.88 13.90 -4.41
N PRO A 102 -2.92 14.46 -5.64
CA PRO A 102 -1.84 14.31 -6.61
C PRO A 102 -0.59 15.09 -6.16
N GLY A 103 0.56 14.42 -6.04
CA GLY A 103 1.88 15.06 -5.86
C GLY A 103 2.61 14.83 -4.53
N ALA A 104 1.95 14.33 -3.49
CA ALA A 104 2.58 14.04 -2.19
C ALA A 104 3.38 12.72 -2.21
N VAL A 105 4.55 12.69 -1.55
CA VAL A 105 5.32 11.45 -1.31
C VAL A 105 4.46 10.54 -0.44
N SER A 106 3.85 9.54 -1.08
CA SER A 106 2.91 8.65 -0.43
C SER A 106 3.62 7.41 0.10
N ILE A 107 3.18 6.98 1.27
CA ILE A 107 3.48 5.70 1.94
C ILE A 107 3.35 4.51 0.98
N THR A 108 2.49 4.63 -0.04
CA THR A 108 2.33 3.65 -1.13
C THR A 108 3.55 3.54 -2.05
N ASN A 109 4.26 4.63 -2.37
CA ASN A 109 5.49 4.58 -3.16
C ASN A 109 6.65 3.92 -2.39
N ILE A 110 6.61 4.02 -1.05
CA ILE A 110 7.56 3.37 -0.15
C ILE A 110 7.23 1.88 -0.02
N ALA A 111 5.95 1.52 0.12
CA ALA A 111 5.51 0.12 0.15
C ALA A 111 5.87 -0.61 -1.15
N ILE A 112 5.69 0.04 -2.32
CA ILE A 112 6.14 -0.51 -3.62
C ILE A 112 7.67 -0.68 -3.69
N LYS A 113 8.44 0.15 -2.98
CA LYS A 113 9.90 0.02 -2.88
C LYS A 113 10.37 -1.03 -1.86
N LEU A 114 9.55 -1.33 -0.86
CA LEU A 114 9.86 -2.30 0.20
C LEU A 114 9.38 -3.73 -0.13
N LEU A 115 8.48 -3.89 -1.10
CA LEU A 115 8.09 -5.20 -1.61
C LEU A 115 9.22 -5.78 -2.49
N PRO A 116 9.63 -7.05 -2.28
CA PRO A 116 10.60 -7.70 -3.15
C PRO A 116 10.02 -7.77 -4.56
N ARG A 117 10.76 -7.24 -5.54
CA ARG A 117 10.46 -7.46 -6.95
C ARG A 117 10.75 -8.94 -7.23
N LYS A 118 9.69 -9.71 -7.51
CA LYS A 118 9.82 -10.98 -8.23
C LYS A 118 10.28 -10.70 -9.66
#